data_AF-A0A3A4VRB8-F1
#
_entry.id   AF-A0A3A4VRB8-F1
#
_cell.length_a   1.000
_cell.length_b   1.000
_cell.length_c   1.000
_cell.angle_alpha   90.00
_cell.angle_beta   90.00
_cell.angle_gamma   90.00
#
_symmetry.space_group_name_H-M   'P 1'
#
loop_
_entity.id
_entity.type
_entity.pdbx_description
1 polymer ?
#
loop_
_entity_poly.entity_id
_entity_poly.type
_entity_poly.pdbx_seq_one_letter_code
_entity_poly.pdbx_strand_id
1 'polypeptide(L)'
;MKKKFVAVSALLIIGVAGACAPQPTIETRQQILPVERGDLVVRVSADGSLVLPEQRDLTFATAGTIKEILVGEGDSVTEGQVLARLDTVDLERAVADAEQALRSQELMVRSLEIDLAQYGRDAQAAIRNAEIELEKATD
;
A
#
# COMPACT_ATOMS: atom_id res chain seq x y z
N MET A 1 77.66 -79.00 61.49
CA MET A 1 77.43 -78.55 60.09
C MET A 1 76.15 -79.16 59.48
N LYS A 2 74.95 -78.92 60.03
CA LYS A 2 73.68 -79.45 59.45
C LYS A 2 72.45 -78.51 59.54
N LYS A 3 72.60 -77.30 60.10
CA LYS A 3 71.49 -76.33 60.33
C LYS A 3 71.37 -75.22 59.26
N LYS A 4 72.30 -75.12 58.31
CA LYS A 4 72.31 -74.08 57.25
C LYS A 4 71.64 -74.51 55.93
N PHE A 5 71.34 -75.80 55.75
CA PHE A 5 70.69 -76.33 54.54
C PHE A 5 69.15 -76.27 54.58
N VAL A 6 68.54 -76.26 55.77
CA VAL A 6 67.07 -76.18 55.93
C VAL A 6 66.54 -74.77 55.56
N ALA A 7 67.35 -73.73 55.77
CA ALA A 7 66.97 -72.36 55.42
C ALA A 7 66.97 -72.11 53.89
N VAL A 8 67.78 -72.85 53.12
CA VAL A 8 67.86 -72.71 51.66
C VAL A 8 66.71 -73.44 50.97
N SER A 9 66.26 -74.58 51.50
CA SER A 9 65.08 -75.28 50.95
C SER A 9 63.77 -74.55 51.24
N ALA A 10 63.68 -73.78 52.33
CA ALA A 10 62.49 -72.99 52.66
C ALA A 10 62.36 -71.73 51.78
N LEU A 11 63.48 -71.14 51.34
CA LEU A 11 63.46 -69.97 50.47
C LEU A 11 63.07 -70.32 49.01
N LEU A 12 63.33 -71.56 48.58
CA LEU A 12 63.02 -72.01 47.23
C LEU A 12 61.51 -72.22 46.99
N ILE A 13 60.74 -72.52 48.04
CA ILE A 13 59.29 -72.79 47.92
C ILE A 13 58.48 -71.49 47.80
N ILE A 14 58.99 -70.37 48.30
CA ILE A 14 58.31 -69.06 48.22
C ILE A 14 58.45 -68.42 46.82
N GLY A 15 59.47 -68.80 46.05
CA GLY A 15 59.70 -68.27 44.69
C GLY A 15 58.74 -68.79 43.61
N VAL A 16 58.03 -69.89 43.85
CA VAL A 16 57.16 -70.55 42.85
C VAL A 16 55.69 -70.12 42.94
N ALA A 17 55.32 -69.32 43.95
CA ALA A 17 53.95 -68.80 44.08
C ALA A 17 53.72 -67.46 43.34
N GLY A 18 54.76 -66.88 42.73
CA GLY A 18 54.72 -65.54 42.12
C GLY A 18 54.27 -65.46 40.65
N ALA A 19 53.84 -66.56 40.02
CA ALA A 19 53.65 -66.61 38.57
C ALA A 19 52.32 -67.25 38.14
N CYS A 20 51.19 -66.68 38.57
CA CYS A 20 49.95 -66.82 37.80
C CYS A 20 48.92 -65.77 38.24
N ALA A 21 48.92 -64.61 37.58
CA ALA A 21 47.78 -63.70 37.62
C ALA A 21 47.64 -63.04 36.22
N PRO A 22 46.62 -63.42 35.43
CA PRO A 22 46.39 -62.86 34.09
C PRO A 22 45.40 -61.70 34.16
N GLN A 23 45.77 -60.51 33.67
CA GLN A 23 44.85 -59.43 33.24
C GLN A 23 45.58 -58.60 32.16
N PRO A 24 44.95 -58.11 31.07
CA PRO A 24 43.60 -57.51 31.05
C PRO A 24 42.72 -57.84 29.81
N THR A 25 41.40 -57.77 29.98
CA THR A 25 40.44 -57.60 28.87
C THR A 25 39.52 -56.45 29.22
N ILE A 26 39.64 -55.32 28.50
CA ILE A 26 38.74 -54.17 28.64
C ILE A 26 37.49 -54.50 27.81
N GLU A 27 36.44 -54.93 28.48
CA GLU A 27 35.11 -55.09 27.89
C GLU A 27 34.54 -53.71 27.57
N THR A 28 34.44 -53.36 26.29
CA THR A 28 33.72 -52.15 25.85
C THR A 28 32.23 -52.35 26.12
N ARG A 29 31.78 -51.90 27.31
CA ARG A 29 30.38 -51.96 27.71
C ARG A 29 29.56 -51.03 26.82
N GLN A 30 28.81 -51.62 25.89
CA GLN A 30 27.78 -50.90 25.13
C GLN A 30 26.51 -50.78 25.97
N GLN A 31 26.02 -49.56 26.10
CA GLN A 31 24.81 -49.25 26.86
C GLN A 31 23.64 -49.15 25.88
N ILE A 32 22.63 -50.00 26.07
CA ILE A 32 21.44 -50.04 25.23
C ILE A 32 20.29 -49.37 26.00
N LEU A 33 19.64 -48.38 25.40
CA LEU A 33 18.47 -47.71 25.96
C LEU A 33 17.21 -48.05 25.17
N PRO A 34 16.04 -48.22 25.84
CA PRO A 34 14.77 -48.46 25.17
C PRO A 34 14.31 -47.21 24.41
N VAL A 35 13.70 -47.41 23.25
CA VAL A 35 13.12 -46.33 22.43
C VAL A 35 11.61 -46.26 22.64
N GLU A 36 11.09 -45.07 22.91
CA GLU A 36 9.67 -44.80 23.05
C GLU A 36 9.16 -43.99 21.86
N ARG A 37 7.93 -44.26 21.42
CA ARG A 37 7.26 -43.52 20.35
C ARG A 37 6.38 -42.44 20.96
N GLY A 38 6.57 -41.20 20.52
CA GLY A 38 5.71 -40.07 20.86
C GLY A 38 5.50 -39.18 19.63
N ASP A 39 4.55 -38.25 19.73
CA ASP A 39 4.23 -37.33 18.64
C ASP A 39 5.34 -36.29 18.48
N LEU A 40 5.92 -36.21 17.28
CA LEU A 40 6.90 -35.20 16.92
C LEU A 40 6.20 -34.04 16.21
N VAL A 41 6.01 -32.92 16.92
CA VAL A 41 5.48 -31.69 16.32
C VAL A 41 6.61 -30.95 15.60
N VAL A 42 6.71 -31.16 14.29
CA VAL A 42 7.63 -30.40 13.43
C VAL A 42 6.99 -29.05 13.12
N ARG A 43 7.48 -28.00 13.78
CA ARG A 43 7.05 -26.61 13.52
C ARG A 43 7.92 -26.02 12.42
N VAL A 44 7.29 -25.53 11.35
CA VAL A 44 7.96 -24.75 10.31
C VAL A 44 7.63 -23.29 10.56
N SER A 45 8.65 -22.49 10.87
CA SER A 45 8.55 -21.03 10.95
C SER A 45 8.85 -20.45 9.56
N ALA A 46 7.95 -19.61 9.07
CA ALA A 46 8.13 -18.85 7.84
C ALA A 46 8.16 -17.36 8.19
N ASP A 47 9.23 -16.68 7.82
CA ASP A 47 9.35 -15.24 7.94
C ASP A 47 8.75 -14.58 6.70
N GLY A 48 7.89 -13.59 6.91
CA GLY A 48 7.27 -12.81 5.84
C GLY A 48 7.19 -11.35 6.23
N SER A 49 7.43 -10.46 5.27
CA SER A 49 7.22 -9.02 5.47
C SER A 49 5.80 -8.66 5.05
N LEU A 50 5.06 -8.01 5.95
CA LEU A 50 3.84 -7.32 5.57
C LEU A 50 4.24 -6.03 4.84
N VAL A 51 3.72 -5.84 3.63
CA VAL A 51 3.92 -4.63 2.84
C VAL A 51 2.54 -4.03 2.61
N LEU A 52 2.39 -2.72 2.79
CA LEU A 52 1.13 -2.05 2.48
C LEU A 52 0.85 -2.23 0.98
N PRO A 53 -0.37 -2.63 0.60
CA PRO A 53 -0.71 -2.85 -0.81
C PRO A 53 -0.65 -1.55 -1.62
N GLU A 54 -0.92 -0.41 -1.00
CA GLU A 54 -0.84 0.91 -1.63
C GLU A 54 -0.44 1.98 -0.62
N GLN A 55 0.51 2.82 -1.01
CA GLN A 55 0.88 4.03 -0.30
C GLN A 55 0.89 5.17 -1.32
N ARG A 56 0.25 6.29 -0.99
CA ARG A 56 0.11 7.45 -1.88
C ARG A 56 0.46 8.71 -1.11
N ASP A 57 1.37 9.50 -1.68
CA ASP A 57 1.63 10.85 -1.21
C ASP A 57 0.61 11.79 -1.88
N LEU A 58 -0.22 12.42 -1.06
CA LEU A 58 -1.25 13.33 -1.55
C LEU A 58 -0.66 14.72 -1.73
N THR A 59 -0.91 15.31 -2.91
CA THR A 59 -0.50 16.67 -3.25
C THR A 59 -1.68 17.43 -3.81
N PHE A 60 -1.68 18.76 -3.65
CA PHE A 60 -2.68 19.60 -4.28
C PHE A 60 -2.30 19.87 -5.73
N ALA A 61 -3.27 19.79 -6.64
CA ALA A 61 -3.06 20.07 -8.06
C ALA A 61 -2.73 21.56 -8.33
N THR A 62 -3.18 22.45 -7.45
CA THR A 62 -2.99 23.89 -7.55
C THR A 62 -2.28 24.41 -6.30
N ALA A 63 -1.36 25.36 -6.49
CA ALA A 63 -0.75 26.07 -5.37
C ALA A 63 -1.78 27.00 -4.70
N GLY A 64 -1.79 27.02 -3.36
CA GLY A 64 -2.62 27.94 -2.59
C GLY A 64 -2.51 27.70 -1.09
N THR A 65 -3.30 28.45 -0.32
CA THR A 65 -3.32 28.36 1.15
C THR A 65 -4.38 27.37 1.60
N ILE A 66 -4.04 26.47 2.53
CA ILE A 66 -5.03 25.56 3.14
C ILE A 66 -5.95 26.38 4.06
N LYS A 67 -7.26 26.29 3.82
CA LYS A 67 -8.27 26.91 4.66
C LYS A 67 -8.55 26.07 5.90
N GLU A 68 -8.69 24.75 5.72
CA GLU A 68 -8.97 23.81 6.79
C GLU A 68 -8.51 22.39 6.43
N ILE A 69 -8.14 21.63 7.46
CA ILE A 69 -7.86 20.19 7.40
C ILE A 69 -8.99 19.49 8.15
N LEU A 70 -9.62 18.51 7.51
CA LEU A 70 -10.85 17.85 7.97
C LEU A 70 -10.60 16.46 8.58
N VAL A 71 -9.34 16.03 8.62
CA VAL A 71 -8.92 14.71 9.14
C VAL A 71 -7.72 14.85 10.07
N GLY A 72 -7.65 14.00 11.09
CA GLY A 72 -6.52 13.86 12.00
C GLY A 72 -5.53 12.78 11.55
N GLU A 73 -4.36 12.79 12.18
CA GLU A 73 -3.37 11.73 11.98
C GLU A 73 -3.92 10.39 12.52
N GLY A 74 -3.90 9.35 11.67
CA GLY A 74 -4.38 8.01 12.02
C GLY A 74 -5.85 7.75 11.70
N ASP A 75 -6.59 8.73 11.16
CA ASP A 75 -7.98 8.55 10.75
C ASP A 75 -8.11 7.64 9.51
N SER A 76 -9.10 6.75 9.53
CA SER A 76 -9.51 5.97 8.36
C SER A 76 -10.40 6.82 7.46
N VAL A 77 -10.05 6.90 6.17
CA VAL A 77 -10.77 7.71 5.19
C VAL A 77 -11.28 6.85 4.04
N THR A 78 -12.37 7.27 3.40
CA THR A 78 -12.96 6.57 2.25
C THR A 78 -12.65 7.27 0.93
N GLU A 79 -12.79 6.54 -0.19
CA GLU A 79 -12.65 7.14 -1.52
C GLU A 79 -13.63 8.31 -1.70
N GLY A 80 -13.12 9.43 -2.25
CA GLY A 80 -13.88 10.65 -2.46
C GLY A 80 -14.09 11.53 -1.21
N GLN A 81 -13.59 11.12 -0.04
CA GLN A 81 -13.68 11.94 1.17
C GLN A 81 -12.79 13.19 1.05
N VAL A 82 -13.35 14.35 1.37
CA VAL A 82 -12.59 15.60 1.42
C VAL A 82 -11.70 15.60 2.67
N LEU A 83 -10.38 15.63 2.46
CA LEU A 83 -9.39 15.59 3.54
C LEU A 83 -8.94 16.99 3.99
N ALA A 84 -8.89 17.93 3.05
CA ALA A 84 -8.51 19.31 3.29
C ALA A 84 -9.16 20.21 2.23
N ARG A 85 -9.39 21.47 2.59
CA ARG A 85 -9.97 22.48 1.71
C ARG A 85 -8.99 23.62 1.53
N LEU A 86 -8.79 24.04 0.28
CA LEU A 86 -8.00 25.22 -0.06
C LEU A 86 -8.84 26.49 0.16
N ASP A 87 -8.18 27.60 0.44
CA ASP A 87 -8.81 28.92 0.36
C ASP A 87 -8.96 29.30 -1.12
N THR A 88 -10.19 29.23 -1.61
CA THR A 88 -10.56 29.43 -3.02
C THR A 88 -11.22 30.77 -3.28
N VAL A 89 -11.22 31.70 -2.33
CA VAL A 89 -11.97 32.96 -2.45
C VAL A 89 -11.61 33.75 -3.72
N ASP A 90 -10.33 33.84 -4.07
CA ASP A 90 -9.91 34.54 -5.30
C ASP A 90 -10.25 33.76 -6.57
N LEU A 91 -10.18 32.42 -6.53
CA LEU A 91 -10.60 31.57 -7.64
C LEU A 91 -12.12 31.67 -7.87
N GLU A 92 -12.91 31.68 -6.80
CA GLU A 92 -14.36 31.84 -6.86
C GLU A 92 -14.76 33.20 -7.44
N ARG A 93 -14.05 34.28 -7.05
CA ARG A 93 -14.24 35.60 -7.68
C ARG A 93 -13.91 35.57 -9.17
N ALA A 94 -12.78 34.98 -9.56
CA ALA A 94 -12.38 34.88 -10.96
C ALA A 94 -13.40 34.10 -11.80
N VAL A 95 -13.99 33.02 -11.24
CA VAL A 95 -15.08 32.28 -11.89
C VAL A 95 -16.32 33.16 -12.02
N ALA A 96 -16.73 33.86 -10.96
CA ALA A 96 -17.89 34.73 -10.99
C ALA A 96 -17.75 35.85 -12.03
N ASP A 97 -16.57 36.46 -12.13
CA ASP A 97 -16.26 37.49 -13.14
C ASP A 97 -16.32 36.91 -14.56
N ALA A 98 -15.77 35.71 -14.77
CA ALA A 98 -15.82 35.02 -16.06
C ALA A 98 -17.26 34.68 -16.47
N GLU A 99 -18.09 34.23 -15.54
CA GLU A 99 -19.50 33.97 -15.80
C GLU A 99 -20.29 35.25 -16.11
N GLN A 100 -19.99 36.36 -15.45
CA GLN A 100 -20.60 37.65 -15.76
C GLN A 100 -20.23 38.11 -17.17
N ALA A 101 -18.95 37.97 -17.54
CA ALA A 101 -18.48 38.26 -18.89
C ALA A 101 -19.20 37.40 -19.93
N LEU A 102 -19.33 36.10 -19.69
CA LEU A 102 -20.07 35.19 -20.56
C LEU A 102 -21.53 35.62 -20.73
N ARG A 103 -22.24 35.90 -19.63
CA ARG A 103 -23.64 36.34 -19.66
C ARG A 103 -23.81 37.64 -20.46
N SER A 104 -22.89 38.59 -20.32
CA SER A 104 -22.95 39.85 -21.08
C SER A 104 -22.79 39.62 -22.59
N GLN A 105 -21.94 38.67 -22.99
CA GLN A 105 -21.74 38.32 -24.39
C GLN A 105 -22.96 37.57 -24.95
N GLU A 106 -23.53 36.65 -24.19
CA GLU A 106 -24.76 35.94 -24.58
C GLU A 106 -25.93 36.92 -24.79
N LEU A 107 -26.08 37.92 -23.91
CA LEU A 107 -27.08 38.96 -24.06
C LEU A 107 -26.84 39.82 -25.31
N MET A 108 -25.58 40.12 -25.65
CA MET A 108 -25.23 40.85 -26.86
C MET A 108 -25.55 40.05 -28.13
N VAL A 109 -25.24 38.74 -28.15
CA VAL A 109 -25.62 37.88 -29.28
C VAL A 109 -27.14 37.84 -29.42
N ARG A 110 -27.86 37.67 -28.30
CA ARG A 110 -29.32 37.65 -28.30
C ARG A 110 -29.93 38.96 -28.79
N SER A 111 -29.37 40.12 -28.43
CA SER A 111 -29.87 41.40 -28.94
C SER A 111 -29.64 41.52 -30.44
N LEU A 112 -28.46 41.12 -30.95
CA LEU A 112 -28.17 41.12 -32.38
C LEU A 112 -29.11 40.19 -33.17
N GLU A 113 -29.46 39.02 -32.62
CA GLU A 113 -30.43 38.11 -33.22
C GLU A 113 -31.83 38.72 -33.30
N ILE A 114 -32.26 39.43 -32.24
CA ILE A 114 -33.53 40.15 -32.21
C ILE A 114 -33.55 41.25 -33.27
N ASP A 115 -32.47 42.04 -33.35
CA ASP A 115 -32.35 43.14 -34.32
C ASP A 115 -32.37 42.61 -35.76
N LEU A 116 -31.68 41.51 -36.03
CA LEU A 116 -31.71 40.85 -37.35
C LEU A 116 -33.11 40.33 -37.69
N ALA A 117 -33.82 39.74 -36.71
CA ALA A 117 -35.17 39.27 -36.90
C ALA A 117 -36.17 40.42 -37.14
N GLN A 118 -35.96 41.59 -36.53
CA GLN A 118 -36.74 42.79 -36.79
C GLN A 118 -36.48 43.32 -38.21
N TYR A 119 -35.20 43.44 -38.60
CA TYR A 119 -34.81 43.87 -39.94
C TYR A 119 -35.48 43.02 -41.04
N GLY A 120 -35.52 41.69 -40.86
CA GLY A 120 -36.20 40.80 -41.79
C GLY A 120 -37.71 41.03 -41.87
N ARG A 121 -38.38 41.32 -40.75
CA ARG A 121 -39.82 41.64 -40.72
C ARG A 121 -40.11 42.96 -41.42
N ASP A 122 -39.27 43.96 -41.20
CA ASP A 122 -39.41 45.29 -41.79
C ASP A 122 -39.21 45.26 -43.30
N ALA A 123 -38.18 44.54 -43.77
CA ALA A 123 -37.96 44.33 -45.19
C ALA A 123 -39.15 43.62 -45.88
N GLN A 124 -39.72 42.59 -45.24
CA GLN A 124 -40.92 41.93 -45.76
C GLN A 124 -42.14 42.83 -45.75
N ALA A 125 -42.31 43.67 -44.72
CA ALA A 125 -43.41 44.64 -44.67
C ALA A 125 -43.30 45.66 -45.80
N ALA A 126 -42.09 46.15 -46.10
CA ALA A 126 -41.84 47.05 -47.22
C ALA A 126 -42.18 46.41 -48.57
N ILE A 127 -41.79 45.14 -48.80
CA ILE A 127 -42.14 44.40 -50.01
C ILE A 127 -43.67 44.25 -50.13
N ARG A 128 -44.35 43.82 -49.06
CA ARG A 128 -45.82 43.68 -49.07
C ARG A 128 -46.53 45.00 -49.39
N ASN A 129 -46.05 46.10 -48.81
CA ASN A 129 -46.64 47.42 -49.09
C ASN A 129 -46.43 47.83 -50.56
N ALA A 130 -45.23 47.58 -51.11
CA ALA A 130 -44.94 47.85 -52.52
C ALA A 130 -45.79 46.99 -53.48
N GLU A 131 -46.04 45.72 -53.13
CA GLU A 131 -46.93 44.83 -53.90
C GLU A 131 -48.38 45.35 -53.91
N ILE A 132 -48.90 45.76 -52.74
CA ILE A 132 -50.25 46.35 -52.62
C ILE A 132 -50.38 47.64 -53.44
N GLU A 133 -49.34 48.46 -53.49
CA GLU A 133 -49.33 49.69 -54.30
C GLU A 133 -49.31 49.41 -55.81
N LEU A 134 -48.55 48.38 -56.25
CA LEU A 134 -48.52 47.95 -57.65
C LEU A 134 -49.88 47.40 -58.12
N GLU A 135 -50.54 46.61 -57.28
CA GLU A 135 -51.88 46.07 -57.55
C GLU A 135 -52.89 47.22 -57.77
N LYS A 136 -52.90 48.21 -56.86
CA LYS A 136 -53.75 49.40 -56.98
C LYS A 136 -53.49 50.27 -58.22
N ALA A 137 -52.28 50.22 -58.77
CA ALA A 137 -51.92 50.99 -59.96
C ALA A 137 -52.26 50.25 -61.27
N THR A 138 -52.55 48.95 -61.19
CA THR A 138 -52.82 48.09 -62.35
C THR A 138 -54.33 47.92 -62.60
N ASP A 139 -55.16 48.08 -61.57
CA ASP A 139 -56.63 48.24 -61.66
C ASP A 139 -57.04 49.67 -62.09
#